data_AF-A0A3A0CLZ2-F1
#
_entry.id   AF-A0A3A0CLZ2-F1
#
_cell.length_a   1.000
_cell.length_b   1.000
_cell.length_c   1.000
_cell.angle_alpha   90.00
_cell.angle_beta   90.00
_cell.angle_gamma   90.00
#
_symmetry.space_group_name_H-M   'P 1'
#
loop_
_entity.id
_entity.type
_entity.pdbx_description
1 polymer ?
#
loop_
_entity_poly.entity_id
_entity_poly.type
_entity_poly.pdbx_seq_one_letter_code
_entity_poly.pdbx_strand_id
1 'polypeptide(L)'
;MLCLVLFVWLSCGCEDKRRHLAGEGVKFVPVAPPLSADAPPEAVAMAVLDALREAQVSRAGGLGAPENRRRYEQAMETLRSLASADEIYHNVRTSNSGSIPRDISRDAALTLTVESWVSMVAHYVNGYRLDTLATAIMVPNQQVEVYVNAENARDNEVLARLTTGAAPTTAPADGSVRADALAQGVCPPVGAAIVVRLAHLNGSWRVQKVSLGPPRQPRAAGVSAVESGVSGS
;
A
#
# COMPACT_ATOMS: atom_id res chain seq x y z
N MET A 1 35.73 -26.83 -36.36
CA MET A 1 35.04 -25.55 -36.58
C MET A 1 33.61 -25.70 -36.07
N LEU A 2 33.13 -24.71 -35.30
CA LEU A 2 31.80 -24.59 -34.68
C LEU A 2 31.43 -25.59 -33.57
N CYS A 3 31.68 -25.19 -32.31
CA CYS A 3 30.79 -25.51 -31.19
C CYS A 3 31.12 -24.58 -30.01
N LEU A 4 30.84 -23.27 -30.15
CA LEU A 4 31.14 -22.30 -29.09
C LEU A 4 30.25 -21.05 -29.14
N VAL A 5 28.94 -21.21 -29.31
CA VAL A 5 27.99 -20.09 -29.11
C VAL A 5 26.63 -20.64 -28.67
N LEU A 6 26.46 -21.07 -27.41
CA LEU A 6 25.12 -21.36 -26.85
C LEU A 6 25.07 -21.50 -25.32
N PHE A 7 25.88 -20.72 -24.58
CA PHE A 7 25.88 -20.78 -23.10
C PHE A 7 25.70 -19.43 -22.39
N VAL A 8 25.22 -18.40 -23.09
CA VAL A 8 25.08 -17.03 -22.52
C VAL A 8 23.62 -16.60 -22.28
N TRP A 9 22.61 -17.40 -22.67
CA TRP A 9 21.20 -16.98 -22.63
C TRP A 9 20.33 -17.65 -21.56
N LEU A 10 20.92 -18.17 -20.48
CA LEU A 10 20.18 -18.79 -19.36
C LEU A 10 20.32 -18.05 -18.02
N SER A 11 20.93 -16.86 -18.00
CA SER A 11 21.10 -16.06 -16.78
C SER A 11 19.95 -15.09 -16.49
N CYS A 12 18.89 -15.06 -17.28
CA CYS A 12 17.64 -14.35 -16.92
C CYS A 12 16.80 -15.22 -15.97
N GLY A 13 17.44 -15.77 -14.94
CA GLY A 13 16.74 -16.31 -13.79
C GLY A 13 16.09 -15.15 -13.06
N CYS A 14 14.81 -15.31 -12.72
CA CYS A 14 14.10 -14.43 -11.81
C CYS A 14 14.98 -14.19 -10.58
N GLU A 15 15.58 -13.01 -10.51
CA GLU A 15 16.29 -12.53 -9.33
C GLU A 15 15.20 -12.25 -8.29
N ASP A 16 14.72 -13.33 -7.68
CA ASP A 16 13.82 -13.30 -6.54
C ASP A 16 14.62 -12.70 -5.38
N LYS A 17 14.51 -11.38 -5.26
CA LYS A 17 15.07 -10.55 -4.18
C LYS A 17 14.70 -11.05 -2.78
N ARG A 18 13.83 -12.05 -2.63
CA ARG A 18 13.60 -12.73 -1.35
C ARG A 18 14.82 -13.53 -0.85
N ARG A 19 15.85 -13.73 -1.68
CA ARG A 19 17.12 -14.39 -1.30
C ARG A 19 18.29 -13.41 -1.26
N HIS A 20 18.14 -12.29 -0.55
CA HIS A 20 19.32 -11.50 -0.20
C HIS A 20 20.15 -12.24 0.86
N LEU A 21 21.44 -12.45 0.56
CA LEU A 21 22.42 -12.88 1.54
C LEU A 21 22.38 -11.89 2.73
N ALA A 22 22.53 -12.41 3.94
CA ALA A 22 22.59 -11.59 5.14
C ALA A 22 23.70 -10.53 4.97
N GLY A 23 23.31 -9.27 4.75
CA GLY A 23 24.23 -8.13 4.67
C GLY A 23 24.16 -7.28 3.40
N GLU A 24 23.55 -7.76 2.29
CA GLU A 24 23.41 -6.93 1.07
C GLU A 24 22.06 -6.20 1.07
N GLY A 25 22.06 -4.95 1.53
CA GLY A 25 20.95 -4.04 1.35
C GLY A 25 20.74 -3.72 -0.14
N VAL A 26 19.48 -3.66 -0.58
CA VAL A 26 19.15 -3.24 -1.95
C VAL A 26 19.51 -1.78 -2.11
N LYS A 27 20.46 -1.49 -2.99
CA LYS A 27 20.79 -0.10 -3.35
C LYS A 27 19.74 0.43 -4.32
N PHE A 28 18.92 1.35 -3.85
CA PHE A 28 18.04 2.14 -4.70
C PHE A 28 18.75 3.44 -5.10
N VAL A 29 18.33 4.01 -6.24
CA VAL A 29 18.80 5.33 -6.66
C VAL A 29 18.28 6.34 -5.64
N PRO A 30 19.14 7.13 -4.95
CA PRO A 30 18.68 8.08 -3.94
C PRO A 30 17.81 9.16 -4.58
N VAL A 31 16.65 9.43 -3.98
CA VAL A 31 15.68 10.43 -4.41
C VAL A 31 15.48 11.41 -3.24
N ALA A 32 15.51 12.71 -3.53
CA ALA A 32 15.16 13.71 -2.52
C ALA A 32 13.70 13.50 -2.08
N PRO A 33 13.35 13.77 -0.81
CA PRO A 33 11.96 13.69 -0.38
C PRO A 33 11.07 14.50 -1.33
N PRO A 34 9.98 13.93 -1.86
CA PRO A 34 9.17 14.59 -2.89
C PRO A 34 8.40 15.80 -2.35
N LEU A 35 8.37 15.98 -1.02
CA LEU A 35 7.58 16.97 -0.31
C LEU A 35 8.46 17.81 0.62
N SER A 36 8.04 19.06 0.83
CA SER A 36 8.64 19.94 1.83
C SER A 36 8.37 19.42 3.25
N ALA A 37 9.19 19.85 4.22
CA ALA A 37 9.06 19.40 5.61
C ALA A 37 7.72 19.80 6.25
N ASP A 38 7.16 20.94 5.85
CA ASP A 38 5.89 21.50 6.31
C ASP A 38 4.65 20.92 5.60
N ALA A 39 4.83 19.94 4.71
CA ALA A 39 3.71 19.31 4.00
C ALA A 39 2.70 18.71 4.99
N PRO A 40 1.39 18.93 4.77
CA PRO A 40 0.34 18.40 5.64
C PRO A 40 0.29 16.86 5.54
N PRO A 41 -0.25 16.17 6.56
CA PRO A 41 -0.26 14.70 6.58
C PRO A 41 -1.03 14.08 5.40
N GLU A 42 -2.07 14.75 4.91
CA GLU A 42 -2.82 14.32 3.72
C GLU A 42 -1.94 14.30 2.47
N ALA A 43 -1.08 15.32 2.28
CA ALA A 43 -0.16 15.38 1.15
C ALA A 43 0.88 14.26 1.23
N VAL A 44 1.39 13.98 2.42
CA VAL A 44 2.32 12.85 2.64
C VAL A 44 1.63 11.52 2.34
N ALA A 45 0.40 11.31 2.81
CA ALA A 45 -0.35 10.09 2.52
C ALA A 45 -0.64 9.94 1.01
N MET A 46 -0.98 11.02 0.31
CA MET A 46 -1.16 11.01 -1.14
C MET A 46 0.11 10.61 -1.89
N ALA A 47 1.26 11.19 -1.53
CA ALA A 47 2.54 10.83 -2.13
C ALA A 47 2.90 9.35 -1.90
N VAL A 48 2.56 8.80 -0.72
CA VAL A 48 2.72 7.37 -0.42
C VAL A 48 1.82 6.52 -1.31
N LEU A 49 0.54 6.86 -1.43
CA LEU A 49 -0.40 6.13 -2.27
C LEU A 49 0.03 6.13 -3.74
N ASP A 50 0.47 7.28 -4.26
CA ASP A 50 0.98 7.39 -5.62
C ASP A 50 2.25 6.56 -5.84
N ALA A 51 3.20 6.58 -4.90
CA ALA A 51 4.40 5.76 -4.99
C ALA A 51 4.09 4.25 -4.87
N LEU A 52 3.12 3.85 -4.04
CA LEU A 52 2.65 2.46 -3.98
C LEU A 52 2.05 2.01 -5.31
N ARG A 53 1.26 2.88 -5.96
CA ARG A 53 0.70 2.63 -7.29
C ARG A 53 1.77 2.50 -8.35
N GLU A 54 2.71 3.43 -8.37
CA GLU A 54 3.80 3.43 -9.35
C GLU A 54 4.69 2.18 -9.22
N ALA A 55 5.02 1.77 -7.99
CA ALA A 55 5.76 0.54 -7.73
C ALA A 55 5.00 -0.70 -8.26
N GLN A 56 3.68 -0.77 -8.03
CA GLN A 56 2.89 -1.91 -8.49
C GLN A 56 2.69 -1.95 -10.00
N VAL A 57 2.37 -0.81 -10.61
CA VAL A 57 2.21 -0.72 -12.08
C VAL A 57 3.52 -1.10 -12.77
N SER A 58 4.65 -0.58 -12.29
CA SER A 58 5.98 -0.93 -12.81
C SER A 58 6.29 -2.42 -12.67
N ARG A 59 5.94 -3.03 -11.53
CA ARG A 59 6.12 -4.46 -11.29
C ARG A 59 5.23 -5.31 -12.20
N ALA A 60 3.96 -4.91 -12.40
CA ALA A 60 3.01 -5.59 -13.28
C ALA A 60 3.43 -5.51 -14.76
N GLY A 61 4.04 -4.40 -15.18
CA GLY A 61 4.64 -4.25 -16.51
C GLY A 61 5.92 -5.07 -16.73
N GLY A 62 6.43 -5.73 -15.69
CA GLY A 62 7.64 -6.53 -15.74
C GLY A 62 8.92 -5.71 -15.54
N LEU A 63 9.74 -6.11 -14.57
CA LEU A 63 10.99 -5.41 -14.20
C LEU A 63 12.18 -5.76 -15.11
N GLY A 64 11.99 -6.57 -16.15
CA GLY A 64 13.02 -6.85 -17.16
C GLY A 64 13.27 -5.66 -18.09
N ALA A 65 12.26 -4.80 -18.29
CA ALA A 65 12.43 -3.56 -19.03
C ALA A 65 13.16 -2.50 -18.17
N PRO A 66 14.25 -1.88 -18.67
CA PRO A 66 15.03 -0.91 -17.89
C PRO A 66 14.21 0.29 -17.38
N GLU A 67 13.21 0.71 -18.14
CA GLU A 67 12.31 1.81 -17.76
C GLU A 67 11.42 1.43 -16.57
N ASN A 68 10.74 0.28 -16.63
CA ASN A 68 9.92 -0.22 -15.53
C ASN A 68 10.75 -0.46 -14.26
N ARG A 69 11.97 -0.99 -14.41
CA ARG A 69 12.90 -1.14 -13.30
C ARG A 69 13.24 0.21 -12.65
N ARG A 70 13.55 1.23 -13.46
CA ARG A 70 13.87 2.58 -12.96
C ARG A 70 12.69 3.20 -12.22
N ARG A 71 11.49 3.10 -12.80
CA ARG A 71 10.25 3.62 -12.20
C ARG A 71 9.94 2.91 -10.86
N TYR A 72 10.11 1.59 -10.82
CA TYR A 72 10.01 0.81 -9.57
C TYR A 72 11.03 1.28 -8.53
N GLU A 73 12.32 1.40 -8.89
CA GLU A 73 13.37 1.82 -7.97
C GLU A 73 13.13 3.24 -7.44
N GLN A 74 12.66 4.17 -8.28
CA GLN A 74 12.29 5.53 -7.88
C GLN A 74 11.09 5.54 -6.92
N ALA A 75 10.05 4.75 -7.19
CA ALA A 75 8.89 4.63 -6.33
C ALA A 75 9.26 4.03 -4.95
N MET A 76 10.09 2.99 -4.94
CA MET A 76 10.59 2.38 -3.71
C MET A 76 11.42 3.36 -2.89
N GLU A 77 12.29 4.15 -3.53
CA GLU A 77 13.07 5.15 -2.81
C GLU A 77 12.20 6.30 -2.30
N THR A 78 11.18 6.71 -3.07
CA THR A 78 10.20 7.69 -2.63
C THR A 78 9.52 7.21 -1.33
N LEU A 79 9.05 5.96 -1.30
CA LEU A 79 8.47 5.35 -0.09
C LEU A 79 9.46 5.31 1.08
N ARG A 80 10.71 4.92 0.82
CA ARG A 80 11.79 4.89 1.82
C ARG A 80 12.08 6.29 2.38
N SER A 81 12.06 7.32 1.53
CA SER A 81 12.30 8.72 1.94
C SER A 81 11.18 9.28 2.82
N LEU A 82 9.93 8.84 2.61
CA LEU A 82 8.77 9.27 3.39
C LEU A 82 8.60 8.47 4.70
N ALA A 83 9.26 7.32 4.80
CA ALA A 83 9.13 6.41 5.94
C ALA A 83 9.91 6.86 7.19
N SER A 84 9.36 6.54 8.36
CA SER A 84 10.03 6.67 9.66
C SER A 84 10.95 5.47 9.88
N ALA A 85 12.13 5.51 9.27
CA ALA A 85 13.03 4.36 9.22
C ALA A 85 13.53 3.89 10.59
N ASP A 86 13.75 4.78 11.56
CA ASP A 86 14.16 4.40 12.92
C ASP A 86 13.05 3.68 13.68
N GLU A 87 11.81 4.14 13.53
CA GLU A 87 10.68 3.53 14.22
C GLU A 87 10.26 2.22 13.57
N ILE A 88 10.32 2.14 12.24
CA ILE A 88 10.16 0.87 11.52
C ILE A 88 11.20 -0.14 12.00
N TYR A 89 12.48 0.26 12.08
CA TYR A 89 13.54 -0.62 12.56
C TYR A 89 13.29 -1.11 13.99
N HIS A 90 12.90 -0.19 14.88
CA HIS A 90 12.54 -0.54 16.25
C HIS A 90 11.40 -1.55 16.30
N ASN A 91 10.29 -1.29 15.58
CA ASN A 91 9.12 -2.17 15.53
C ASN A 91 9.45 -3.55 14.95
N VAL A 92 10.28 -3.61 13.92
CA VAL A 92 10.72 -4.89 13.33
C VAL A 92 11.50 -5.71 14.37
N ARG A 93 12.44 -5.09 15.10
CA ARG A 93 13.21 -5.79 16.15
C ARG A 93 12.36 -6.24 17.34
N THR A 94 11.32 -5.51 17.69
CA THR A 94 10.45 -5.84 18.84
C THR A 94 9.27 -6.75 18.48
N SER A 95 9.00 -6.97 17.19
CA SER A 95 7.87 -7.78 16.69
C SER A 95 7.88 -9.26 17.11
N ASN A 96 8.97 -9.77 17.71
CA ASN A 96 9.15 -11.17 18.13
C ASN A 96 8.86 -12.22 17.04
N SER A 97 8.87 -11.85 15.76
CA SER A 97 8.63 -12.79 14.67
C SER A 97 9.82 -13.73 14.48
N GLY A 98 9.57 -15.04 14.50
CA GLY A 98 10.58 -16.07 14.22
C GLY A 98 11.12 -16.05 12.78
N SER A 99 10.48 -15.29 11.87
CA SER A 99 10.89 -15.16 10.47
C SER A 99 11.86 -14.00 10.22
N ILE A 100 12.16 -13.17 11.23
CA ILE A 100 13.01 -11.98 11.09
C ILE A 100 14.36 -12.25 11.78
N PRO A 101 15.49 -12.10 11.06
CA PRO A 101 16.81 -12.25 11.66
C PRO A 101 17.04 -11.26 12.82
N ARG A 102 17.67 -11.72 13.91
CA ARG A 102 17.92 -10.88 15.11
C ARG A 102 18.94 -9.75 14.85
N ASP A 103 19.80 -9.96 13.86
CA ASP A 103 20.87 -9.07 13.41
C ASP A 103 20.48 -8.24 12.18
N ILE A 104 19.19 -8.15 11.86
CA ILE A 104 18.70 -7.35 10.75
C ILE A 104 19.20 -5.90 10.85
N SER A 105 19.68 -5.38 9.72
CA SER A 105 20.10 -3.98 9.61
C SER A 105 18.88 -3.05 9.49
N ARG A 106 19.09 -1.77 9.81
CA ARG A 106 18.06 -0.73 9.64
C ARG A 106 17.53 -0.66 8.21
N ASP A 107 18.43 -0.73 7.23
CA ASP A 107 18.10 -0.66 5.81
C ASP A 107 17.30 -1.88 5.33
N ALA A 108 17.68 -3.08 5.78
CA ALA A 108 16.95 -4.31 5.46
C ALA A 108 15.55 -4.31 6.08
N ALA A 109 15.40 -3.87 7.34
CA ALA A 109 14.11 -3.74 8.00
C ALA A 109 13.19 -2.75 7.28
N LEU A 110 13.74 -1.61 6.86
CA LEU A 110 13.02 -0.62 6.07
C LEU A 110 12.56 -1.20 4.73
N THR A 111 13.47 -1.84 4.00
CA THR A 111 13.18 -2.45 2.69
C THR A 111 12.07 -3.49 2.81
N LEU A 112 12.19 -4.44 3.73
CA LEU A 112 11.17 -5.47 3.97
C LEU A 112 9.81 -4.87 4.30
N THR A 113 9.79 -3.81 5.10
CA THR A 113 8.55 -3.15 5.51
C THR A 113 7.89 -2.42 4.33
N VAL A 114 8.65 -1.67 3.54
CA VAL A 114 8.14 -0.94 2.37
C VAL A 114 7.68 -1.92 1.28
N GLU A 115 8.43 -2.99 1.01
CA GLU A 115 8.02 -4.03 0.06
C GLU A 115 6.75 -4.77 0.52
N SER A 116 6.60 -4.95 1.83
CA SER A 116 5.38 -5.48 2.43
C SER A 116 4.19 -4.54 2.20
N TRP A 117 4.35 -3.21 2.35
CA TRP A 117 3.29 -2.24 2.04
C TRP A 117 2.85 -2.34 0.58
N VAL A 118 3.81 -2.33 -0.35
CA VAL A 118 3.58 -2.48 -1.79
C VAL A 118 2.77 -3.75 -2.05
N SER A 119 3.21 -4.89 -1.52
CA SER A 119 2.54 -6.18 -1.71
C SER A 119 1.15 -6.23 -1.08
N MET A 120 0.97 -5.61 0.09
CA MET A 120 -0.30 -5.57 0.81
C MET A 120 -1.38 -4.82 0.05
N VAL A 121 -1.04 -3.68 -0.58
CA VAL A 121 -2.01 -2.85 -1.30
C VAL A 121 -2.21 -3.27 -2.77
N ALA A 122 -1.43 -4.25 -3.26
CA ALA A 122 -1.36 -4.62 -4.68
C ALA A 122 -2.73 -4.85 -5.31
N HIS A 123 -3.63 -5.51 -4.59
CA HIS A 123 -4.98 -5.82 -5.06
C HIS A 123 -5.86 -4.58 -5.28
N TYR A 124 -5.61 -3.48 -4.57
CA TYR A 124 -6.47 -2.29 -4.55
C TYR A 124 -5.85 -1.06 -5.22
N VAL A 125 -4.61 -1.17 -5.69
CA VAL A 125 -3.73 -0.05 -6.03
C VAL A 125 -4.29 0.90 -7.12
N ASN A 126 -5.12 0.35 -8.01
CA ASN A 126 -5.74 1.08 -9.12
C ASN A 126 -7.11 1.65 -8.77
N GLY A 127 -7.65 1.35 -7.60
CA GLY A 127 -9.03 1.67 -7.22
C GLY A 127 -9.17 2.59 -6.02
N TYR A 128 -8.14 3.40 -5.73
CA TYR A 128 -8.21 4.38 -4.65
C TYR A 128 -9.34 5.39 -4.91
N ARG A 129 -10.21 5.55 -3.91
CA ARG A 129 -11.32 6.50 -3.91
C ARG A 129 -10.93 7.74 -3.12
N LEU A 130 -10.23 8.67 -3.76
CA LEU A 130 -9.66 9.85 -3.10
C LEU A 130 -10.73 10.79 -2.51
N ASP A 131 -11.96 10.73 -3.02
CA ASP A 131 -13.16 11.37 -2.45
C ASP A 131 -13.49 10.90 -1.02
N THR A 132 -12.95 9.75 -0.61
CA THR A 132 -13.15 9.17 0.73
C THR A 132 -12.00 9.47 1.69
N LEU A 133 -11.03 10.30 1.27
CA LEU A 133 -9.89 10.64 2.10
C LEU A 133 -10.34 11.30 3.40
N ALA A 134 -9.89 10.74 4.52
CA ALA A 134 -10.17 11.27 5.85
C ALA A 134 -8.94 11.17 6.75
N THR A 135 -8.74 12.17 7.60
CA THR A 135 -7.66 12.19 8.60
C THR A 135 -8.26 12.06 9.99
N ALA A 136 -7.75 11.12 10.78
CA ALA A 136 -8.03 11.02 12.21
C ALA A 136 -6.78 11.38 13.02
N ILE A 137 -6.94 12.28 13.97
CA ILE A 137 -5.87 12.64 14.91
C ILE A 137 -5.83 11.56 15.99
N MET A 138 -4.70 10.86 16.08
CA MET A 138 -4.45 9.86 17.13
C MET A 138 -3.87 10.53 18.36
N VAL A 139 -2.86 11.38 18.15
CA VAL A 139 -2.23 12.22 19.17
C VAL A 139 -2.02 13.61 18.58
N PRO A 140 -2.58 14.68 19.18
CA PRO A 140 -2.45 16.03 18.65
C PRO A 140 -1.00 16.42 18.34
N ASN A 141 -0.77 16.90 17.11
CA ASN A 141 0.53 17.34 16.60
C ASN A 141 1.65 16.29 16.63
N GLN A 142 1.32 15.01 16.87
CA GLN A 142 2.31 13.94 16.97
C GLN A 142 1.99 12.75 16.08
N GLN A 143 0.73 12.30 16.04
CA GLN A 143 0.34 11.11 15.30
C GLN A 143 -1.03 11.26 14.66
N VAL A 144 -1.14 10.87 13.40
CA VAL A 144 -2.39 10.86 12.64
C VAL A 144 -2.51 9.58 11.81
N GLU A 145 -3.74 9.21 11.49
CA GLU A 145 -4.04 8.19 10.49
C GLU A 145 -4.82 8.83 9.35
N VAL A 146 -4.34 8.62 8.13
CA VAL A 146 -5.06 9.00 6.90
C VAL A 146 -5.65 7.73 6.31
N TYR A 147 -6.93 7.78 5.97
CA TYR A 147 -7.70 6.68 5.42
C TYR A 147 -8.13 7.01 4.00
N VAL A 148 -8.02 6.04 3.09
CA VAL A 148 -8.59 6.12 1.74
C VAL A 148 -9.23 4.77 1.43
N ASN A 149 -10.51 4.75 1.07
CA ASN A 149 -11.13 3.52 0.59
C ASN A 149 -10.55 3.17 -0.78
N ALA A 150 -10.48 1.87 -1.06
CA ALA A 150 -10.07 1.37 -2.34
C ALA A 150 -10.85 0.12 -2.71
N GLU A 151 -11.19 -0.01 -3.98
CA GLU A 151 -11.98 -1.13 -4.51
C GLU A 151 -11.29 -1.72 -5.75
N ASN A 152 -11.22 -3.05 -5.84
CA ASN A 152 -10.74 -3.67 -7.07
C ASN A 152 -11.84 -3.60 -8.14
N ALA A 153 -11.65 -2.76 -9.17
CA ALA A 153 -12.64 -2.52 -10.22
C ALA A 153 -13.06 -3.80 -10.96
N ARG A 154 -12.10 -4.67 -11.32
CA ARG A 154 -12.39 -5.95 -11.99
C ARG A 154 -13.30 -6.83 -11.14
N ASP A 155 -12.96 -6.96 -9.86
CA ASP A 155 -13.70 -7.82 -8.95
C ASP A 155 -15.08 -7.25 -8.63
N ASN A 156 -15.20 -5.91 -8.55
CA ASN A 156 -16.47 -5.21 -8.42
C ASN A 156 -17.37 -5.43 -9.66
N GLU A 157 -16.82 -5.33 -10.87
CA GLU A 157 -17.54 -5.63 -12.11
C GLU A 157 -18.03 -7.08 -12.17
N VAL A 158 -17.19 -8.05 -11.77
CA VAL A 158 -17.58 -9.47 -11.72
C VAL A 158 -18.74 -9.68 -10.74
N LEU A 159 -18.65 -9.11 -9.53
CA LEU A 159 -19.72 -9.18 -8.54
C LEU A 159 -21.02 -8.52 -9.02
N ALA A 160 -20.92 -7.35 -9.66
CA ALA A 160 -22.07 -6.65 -10.24
C ALA A 160 -22.76 -7.49 -11.33
N ARG A 161 -22.00 -8.18 -12.19
CA ARG A 161 -22.57 -9.07 -13.22
C ARG A 161 -23.26 -10.30 -12.61
N LEU A 162 -22.65 -10.91 -11.60
CA LEU A 162 -23.24 -12.09 -10.93
C LEU A 162 -24.50 -11.74 -10.15
N THR A 163 -24.56 -10.55 -9.55
CA THR A 163 -25.75 -10.09 -8.82
C THR A 163 -26.87 -9.64 -9.75
N THR A 164 -26.56 -8.98 -10.87
CA THR A 164 -27.58 -8.55 -11.86
C THR A 164 -28.07 -9.68 -12.76
N GLY A 165 -27.25 -10.71 -13.02
CA GLY A 165 -27.62 -11.90 -13.78
C GLY A 165 -28.49 -12.91 -13.01
N ALA A 166 -28.67 -12.72 -11.70
CA ALA A 166 -29.56 -13.53 -10.89
C ALA A 166 -31.02 -13.13 -11.17
N ALA A 167 -31.79 -14.04 -11.78
CA ALA A 167 -33.20 -13.80 -12.11
C ALA A 167 -34.03 -13.42 -10.85
N PRO A 168 -35.01 -12.50 -10.97
CA PRO A 168 -35.74 -11.93 -9.83
C PRO A 168 -36.70 -12.91 -9.12
N THR A 169 -36.79 -14.17 -9.56
CA THR A 169 -37.77 -15.15 -9.06
C THR A 169 -37.25 -16.07 -7.96
N THR A 170 -35.95 -16.10 -7.68
CA THR A 170 -35.36 -16.78 -6.53
C THR A 170 -34.18 -15.94 -6.10
N ALA A 171 -34.28 -15.26 -4.95
CA ALA A 171 -33.13 -14.62 -4.35
C ALA A 171 -31.99 -15.65 -4.32
N PRO A 172 -30.88 -15.41 -5.04
CA PRO A 172 -29.78 -16.36 -5.02
C PRO A 172 -29.35 -16.48 -3.56
N ALA A 173 -29.23 -17.71 -3.05
CA ALA A 173 -28.63 -17.89 -1.75
C ALA A 173 -27.25 -17.22 -1.81
N ASP A 174 -26.91 -16.34 -0.87
CA ASP A 174 -25.64 -15.59 -0.85
C ASP A 174 -24.40 -16.49 -1.08
N GLY A 175 -24.52 -17.79 -0.80
CA GLY A 175 -23.53 -18.82 -1.11
C GLY A 175 -23.27 -19.09 -2.60
N SER A 176 -24.26 -19.00 -3.51
CA SER A 176 -24.07 -19.27 -4.95
C SER A 176 -23.29 -18.15 -5.63
N VAL A 177 -23.67 -16.88 -5.39
CA VAL A 177 -22.95 -15.71 -5.91
C VAL A 177 -21.50 -15.70 -5.42
N ARG A 178 -21.27 -16.06 -4.15
CA ARG A 178 -19.91 -16.16 -3.60
C ARG A 178 -19.10 -17.29 -4.26
N ALA A 179 -19.69 -18.46 -4.46
CA ALA A 179 -19.02 -19.58 -5.13
C ALA A 179 -18.66 -19.22 -6.59
N ASP A 180 -19.59 -18.59 -7.31
CA ASP A 180 -19.40 -18.16 -8.70
C ASP A 180 -18.35 -17.04 -8.82
N ALA A 181 -18.33 -16.10 -7.86
CA ALA A 181 -17.34 -15.03 -7.82
C ALA A 181 -15.92 -15.60 -7.62
N LEU A 182 -15.77 -16.54 -6.67
CA LEU A 182 -14.50 -17.23 -6.44
C LEU A 182 -14.07 -18.04 -7.67
N ALA A 183 -15.01 -18.71 -8.36
CA ALA A 183 -14.73 -19.44 -9.58
C ALA A 183 -14.25 -18.52 -10.73
N GLN A 184 -14.69 -17.26 -10.77
CA GLN A 184 -14.21 -16.24 -11.71
C GLN A 184 -12.92 -15.53 -11.23
N GLY A 185 -12.37 -15.94 -10.10
CA GLY A 185 -11.13 -15.41 -9.55
C GLY A 185 -11.27 -14.05 -8.88
N VAL A 186 -12.44 -13.74 -8.31
CA VAL A 186 -12.62 -12.62 -7.37
C VAL A 186 -11.89 -12.95 -6.07
N CYS A 187 -11.21 -11.96 -5.48
CA CYS A 187 -10.51 -12.06 -4.22
C CYS A 187 -11.21 -11.21 -3.14
N PRO A 188 -12.06 -11.79 -2.29
CA PRO A 188 -12.65 -11.05 -1.18
C PRO A 188 -11.62 -10.64 -0.11
N PRO A 189 -11.75 -9.45 0.51
CA PRO A 189 -12.79 -8.46 0.24
C PRO A 189 -12.49 -7.62 -1.02
N VAL A 190 -13.53 -7.23 -1.76
CA VAL A 190 -13.39 -6.42 -2.98
C VAL A 190 -13.06 -4.95 -2.67
N GLY A 191 -13.40 -4.49 -1.47
CA GLY A 191 -13.07 -3.17 -0.96
C GLY A 191 -12.34 -3.23 0.38
N ALA A 192 -11.41 -2.32 0.59
CA ALA A 192 -10.72 -2.12 1.85
C ALA A 192 -10.47 -0.62 2.11
N ALA A 193 -10.27 -0.24 3.36
CA ALA A 193 -9.66 1.05 3.70
C ALA A 193 -8.14 0.87 3.76
N ILE A 194 -7.41 1.67 3.00
CA ILE A 194 -5.96 1.79 3.15
C ILE A 194 -5.71 2.83 4.23
N VAL A 195 -4.97 2.44 5.26
CA VAL A 195 -4.64 3.27 6.42
C VAL A 195 -3.15 3.60 6.38
N VAL A 196 -2.83 4.88 6.28
CA VAL A 196 -1.46 5.41 6.37
C VAL A 196 -1.30 6.07 7.74
N ARG A 197 -0.54 5.44 8.63
CA ARG A 197 -0.19 6.00 9.94
C ARG A 197 1.06 6.85 9.83
N LEU A 198 0.97 8.09 10.26
CA LEU A 198 2.02 9.09 10.19
C LEU A 198 2.38 9.57 11.60
N ALA A 199 3.67 9.84 11.82
CA ALA A 199 4.16 10.56 12.99
C ALA A 199 4.90 11.82 12.59
N HIS A 200 4.75 12.88 13.39
CA HIS A 200 5.43 14.14 13.20
C HIS A 200 6.80 14.08 13.88
N LEU A 201 7.85 13.96 13.08
CA LEU A 201 9.24 13.75 13.52
C LEU A 201 10.14 14.80 12.89
N ASN A 202 10.94 15.48 13.74
CA ASN A 202 11.90 16.50 13.32
C ASN A 202 11.28 17.57 12.39
N GLY A 203 10.05 18.00 12.69
CA GLY A 203 9.32 19.00 11.91
C GLY A 203 8.76 18.50 10.58
N SER A 204 8.63 17.18 10.38
CA SER A 204 8.06 16.58 9.17
C SER A 204 7.20 15.36 9.49
N TRP A 205 6.11 15.16 8.73
CA TRP A 205 5.32 13.93 8.83
C TRP A 205 6.04 12.75 8.14
N ARG A 206 6.13 11.62 8.84
CA ARG A 206 6.79 10.39 8.38
C ARG A 206 5.90 9.18 8.55
N VAL A 207 5.94 8.27 7.58
CA VAL A 207 5.11 7.06 7.55
C VAL A 207 5.67 6.01 8.50
N GLN A 208 4.89 5.65 9.50
CA GLN A 208 5.22 4.55 10.40
C GLN A 208 4.70 3.21 9.89
N LYS A 209 3.52 3.22 9.27
CA LYS A 209 2.82 1.99 8.88
C LYS A 209 1.81 2.25 7.75
N VAL A 210 1.72 1.31 6.83
CA VAL A 210 0.58 1.14 5.93
C VAL A 210 -0.13 -0.16 6.29
N SER A 211 -1.46 -0.13 6.36
CA SER A 211 -2.28 -1.30 6.64
C SER A 211 -3.61 -1.27 5.92
N LEU A 212 -4.26 -2.43 5.83
CA LEU A 212 -5.64 -2.55 5.38
C LEU A 212 -6.58 -2.63 6.58
N GLY A 213 -7.70 -1.92 6.49
CA GLY A 213 -8.81 -1.98 7.43
C GLY A 213 -10.15 -2.18 6.71
N PRO A 214 -11.26 -2.30 7.45
CA PRO A 214 -12.59 -2.36 6.85
C PRO A 214 -12.88 -1.05 6.09
N PRO A 215 -13.58 -1.09 4.95
CA PRO A 215 -14.03 0.10 4.24
C PRO A 215 -14.78 1.05 5.18
N ARG A 216 -14.46 2.34 5.13
CA ARG A 216 -15.17 3.35 5.91
C ARG A 216 -16.35 3.89 5.10
N GLN A 217 -17.50 4.09 5.73
CA GLN A 217 -18.56 4.82 5.05
C GLN A 217 -18.08 6.26 4.78
N PRO A 218 -18.33 6.83 3.59
CA PRO A 218 -18.10 8.25 3.35
C PRO A 218 -18.84 9.02 4.44
N ARG A 219 -18.14 9.88 5.19
CA ARG A 219 -18.81 10.78 6.12
C ARG A 219 -19.68 11.68 5.25
N ALA A 220 -21.00 11.53 5.35
CA ALA A 220 -21.92 12.41 4.63
C ALA A 220 -21.51 13.86 4.93
N ALA A 221 -21.13 14.60 3.89
CA ALA A 221 -20.73 15.98 4.02
C ALA A 221 -21.92 16.76 4.59
N GLY A 222 -21.81 17.23 5.84
CA GLY A 222 -22.76 18.14 6.45
C GLY A 222 -23.69 17.53 7.49
N VAL A 223 -23.18 17.38 8.73
CA VAL A 223 -23.88 17.91 9.90
C VAL A 223 -22.80 18.55 10.79
N SER A 224 -22.51 19.82 10.53
CA SER A 224 -21.98 20.67 11.61
C SER A 224 -23.13 20.85 12.60
N ALA A 225 -23.17 20.01 13.64
CA ALA A 225 -23.90 20.37 14.83
C ALA A 225 -23.11 21.52 15.48
N VAL A 226 -23.42 22.73 15.05
CA VAL A 226 -23.18 23.94 15.83
C VAL A 226 -24.05 23.76 17.07
N GLU A 227 -23.46 23.29 18.15
CA GLU A 227 -24.08 23.39 19.48
C GLU A 227 -23.92 24.87 19.89
N SER A 228 -24.79 25.71 19.31
CA SER A 228 -25.00 27.07 19.75
C SER A 228 -25.56 27.02 21.16
N GLY A 229 -24.77 27.54 22.11
CA GLY A 229 -25.20 27.75 23.47
C GLY A 229 -26.56 28.43 23.56
N VAL A 230 -27.42 27.86 24.40
CA VAL A 230 -28.52 28.59 25.00
C VAL A 230 -28.13 28.82 26.46
N SER A 231 -27.62 30.02 26.70
CA SER A 231 -27.75 30.69 27.99
C SER A 231 -29.23 30.91 28.25
N GLY A 232 -29.72 30.49 29.42
CA GLY A 232 -31.12 30.57 29.78
C GLY A 232 -31.32 30.58 31.28
N SER A 233 -31.10 31.76 31.85
CA SER A 233 -31.69 32.36 33.07
C SER A 233 -31.51 31.67 34.42
#